data_AF-A0A6J4N4R2-F1
#
_entry.id   AF-A0A6J4N4R2-F1
#
_cell.length_a   1.000
_cell.length_b   1.000
_cell.length_c   1.000
_cell.angle_alpha   90.00
_cell.angle_beta   90.00
_cell.angle_gamma   90.00
#
_symmetry.space_group_name_H-M   'P 1'
#
loop_
_entity.id
_entity.type
_entity.pdbx_description
1 polymer ?
#
loop_
_entity_poly.entity_id
_entity_poly.type
_entity_poly.pdbx_seq_one_letter_code
_entity_poly.pdbx_strand_id
1 'polypeptide(L)'
;LDAMDRGLEPPALDPVVPTVPRVALSADGMPAPESFQRTGEVRLSRRELLKIADLSEDLLVQLEQFGLVTARPGTGHFDTDDLVIARTARELADFGFEPRHLRAFKTAADREVGLVQQVVAPLARGRDAGARGRADEAVNEIASLSVRLHATLVKTGLSRA
;
A
#
# COMPACT_ATOMS: atom_id res chain seq x y z
N LEU A 1 -38.05 -18.74 -8.77
CA LEU A 1 -38.84 -17.51 -8.55
C LEU A 1 -39.40 -17.42 -7.11
N ASP A 2 -38.93 -18.26 -6.17
CA ASP A 2 -39.56 -18.45 -4.84
C ASP A 2 -38.82 -17.74 -3.67
N ALA A 3 -37.89 -16.83 -3.98
CA ALA A 3 -37.04 -16.20 -2.97
C ALA A 3 -37.43 -14.75 -2.65
N MET A 4 -38.30 -14.11 -3.45
CA MET A 4 -38.61 -12.67 -3.31
C MET A 4 -39.82 -12.38 -2.40
N ASP A 5 -40.60 -13.40 -2.01
CA ASP A 5 -41.89 -13.22 -1.31
C ASP A 5 -41.81 -13.39 0.21
N ARG A 6 -40.60 -13.60 0.77
CA ARG A 6 -40.41 -13.91 2.21
C ARG A 6 -39.97 -12.73 3.08
N GLY A 7 -39.88 -11.52 2.54
CA GLY A 7 -39.58 -10.31 3.32
C GLY A 7 -38.27 -10.39 4.13
N LEU A 8 -37.36 -11.30 3.78
CA LEU A 8 -36.06 -11.38 4.40
C LEU A 8 -35.21 -10.26 3.80
N GLU A 9 -35.22 -9.13 4.50
CA GLU A 9 -34.31 -8.03 4.23
C GLU A 9 -32.88 -8.60 4.24
N PRO A 10 -32.09 -8.44 3.16
CA PRO A 10 -30.72 -8.89 3.14
C PRO A 10 -30.01 -8.33 4.38
N PRO A 11 -29.21 -9.13 5.11
CA PRO A 11 -28.50 -8.62 6.26
C PRO A 11 -27.76 -7.36 5.83
N ALA A 12 -28.01 -6.25 6.56
CA ALA A 12 -27.30 -5.02 6.34
C ALA A 12 -25.81 -5.36 6.37
N LEU A 13 -25.08 -5.06 5.29
CA LEU A 13 -23.64 -5.21 5.27
C LEU A 13 -23.13 -4.30 6.38
N ASP A 14 -22.67 -4.89 7.49
CA ASP A 14 -21.99 -4.14 8.52
C ASP A 14 -20.90 -3.33 7.82
N PRO A 15 -20.80 -2.01 8.08
CA PRO A 15 -19.71 -1.24 7.53
C PRO A 15 -18.43 -1.83 8.11
N VAL A 16 -17.74 -2.66 7.32
CA VAL A 16 -16.39 -3.11 7.64
C VAL A 16 -15.57 -1.84 7.64
N VAL A 17 -15.34 -1.27 8.82
CA VAL A 17 -14.37 -0.19 8.97
C VAL A 17 -13.05 -0.82 8.57
N PRO A 18 -12.47 -0.45 7.42
CA PRO A 18 -11.26 -1.11 6.98
C PRO A 18 -10.17 -0.79 7.99
N THR A 19 -9.70 -1.83 8.67
CA THR A 19 -8.58 -1.73 9.58
C THR A 19 -7.32 -1.58 8.74
N VAL A 20 -6.72 -0.40 8.79
CA VAL A 20 -5.38 -0.15 8.24
C VAL A 20 -4.39 -1.15 8.83
N PRO A 21 -3.38 -1.64 8.07
CA PRO A 21 -2.46 -2.65 8.56
C PRO A 21 -1.69 -2.06 9.75
N ARG A 22 -1.48 -2.86 10.79
CA ARG A 22 -0.66 -2.43 11.92
C ARG A 22 0.81 -2.49 11.51
N VAL A 23 1.48 -1.35 11.53
CA VAL A 23 2.93 -1.26 11.31
C VAL A 23 3.64 -1.75 12.58
N ALA A 24 4.45 -2.80 12.44
CA ALA A 24 5.40 -3.21 13.47
C ALA A 24 6.60 -2.25 13.47
N LEU A 25 6.96 -1.73 14.63
CA LEU A 25 8.04 -0.74 14.74
C LEU A 25 9.31 -1.36 15.30
N SER A 26 10.44 -0.99 14.72
CA SER A 26 11.77 -1.20 15.28
C SER A 26 12.05 -0.22 16.43
N ALA A 27 13.12 -0.45 17.19
CA ALA A 27 13.48 0.40 18.34
C ALA A 27 13.75 1.87 18.00
N ASP A 28 14.08 2.16 16.74
CA ASP A 28 14.28 3.50 16.19
C ASP A 28 12.99 4.16 15.66
N GLY A 29 11.83 3.50 15.84
CA GLY A 29 10.53 3.97 15.37
C GLY A 29 10.30 3.79 13.86
N MET A 30 11.21 3.11 13.16
CA MET A 30 11.06 2.80 11.73
C MET A 30 10.31 1.47 11.53
N PRO A 31 9.69 1.24 10.37
CA PRO A 31 9.04 -0.04 10.08
C PRO A 31 10.00 -1.22 10.24
N ALA A 32 9.61 -2.20 11.06
CA ALA A 32 10.29 -3.49 11.19
C ALA A 32 9.92 -4.42 10.02
N PRO A 33 10.72 -5.48 9.74
CA PRO A 33 10.45 -6.43 8.64
C PRO A 33 9.03 -6.97 8.62
N GLU A 34 8.43 -7.22 9.79
CA GLU A 34 7.07 -7.75 9.93
C GLU A 34 6.01 -6.82 9.32
N SER A 35 6.29 -5.51 9.23
CA SER A 35 5.40 -4.54 8.58
C SER A 35 5.23 -4.75 7.09
N PHE A 36 6.19 -5.41 6.44
CA PHE A 36 6.17 -5.66 4.99
C PHE A 36 5.51 -6.99 4.64
N GLN A 37 5.08 -7.75 5.66
CA GLN A 37 4.23 -8.92 5.44
C GLN A 37 2.85 -8.47 4.97
N ARG A 38 2.42 -8.97 3.81
CA ARG A 38 1.05 -8.76 3.32
C ARG A 38 0.05 -9.34 4.32
N THR A 39 -0.70 -8.45 4.97
CA THR A 39 -1.59 -8.80 6.09
C THR A 39 -3.05 -8.36 5.88
N GLY A 40 -3.41 -7.77 4.73
CA GLY A 40 -4.76 -7.22 4.50
C GLY A 40 -5.47 -7.76 3.26
N GLU A 41 -6.71 -8.23 3.44
CA GLU A 41 -7.67 -8.61 2.37
C GLU A 41 -8.83 -7.60 2.24
N VAL A 42 -8.64 -6.35 2.66
CA VAL A 42 -9.70 -5.34 2.54
C VAL A 42 -9.99 -5.12 1.05
N ARG A 43 -11.28 -5.10 0.70
CA ARG A 43 -11.76 -4.79 -0.64
C ARG A 43 -12.68 -3.60 -0.56
N LEU A 44 -12.19 -2.45 -1.00
CA LEU A 44 -12.93 -1.20 -1.02
C LEU A 44 -13.43 -0.93 -2.43
N SER A 45 -14.72 -0.67 -2.58
CA SER A 45 -15.21 -0.01 -3.77
C SER A 45 -14.63 1.42 -3.87
N ARG A 46 -14.63 1.99 -5.08
CA ARG A 46 -14.27 3.40 -5.29
C ARG A 46 -14.98 4.36 -4.32
N ARG A 47 -16.30 4.18 -4.17
CA ARG A 47 -17.13 5.03 -3.31
C ARG A 47 -16.71 4.93 -1.85
N GLU A 48 -16.36 3.74 -1.39
CA GLU A 48 -15.85 3.52 -0.03
C GLU A 48 -14.47 4.15 0.15
N LEU A 49 -13.56 3.98 -0.82
CA LEU A 49 -12.24 4.61 -0.79
C LEU A 49 -12.37 6.14 -0.67
N LEU A 50 -13.15 6.78 -1.54
CA LEU A 50 -13.38 8.24 -1.51
C LEU A 50 -13.90 8.69 -0.15
N LYS A 51 -14.90 7.98 0.39
CA LYS A 51 -15.51 8.31 1.67
C LYS A 51 -14.55 8.15 2.86
N ILE A 52 -13.79 7.06 2.91
CA ILE A 52 -12.93 6.72 4.05
C ILE A 52 -11.61 7.49 4.03
N ALA A 53 -11.08 7.74 2.83
CA ALA A 53 -9.87 8.51 2.64
C ALA A 53 -10.13 10.03 2.65
N ASP A 54 -11.40 10.45 2.54
CA ASP A 54 -11.82 11.85 2.44
C ASP A 54 -11.18 12.53 1.23
N LEU A 55 -11.28 11.87 0.07
CA LEU A 55 -10.77 12.34 -1.22
C LEU A 55 -11.90 12.85 -2.13
N SER A 56 -11.56 13.83 -2.96
CA SER A 56 -12.38 14.17 -4.13
C SER A 56 -12.22 13.13 -5.24
N GLU A 57 -13.25 13.01 -6.08
CA GLU A 57 -13.20 12.15 -7.28
C GLU A 57 -12.05 12.53 -8.21
N ASP A 58 -11.86 13.84 -8.44
CA ASP A 58 -10.80 14.36 -9.32
C ASP A 58 -9.40 13.98 -8.83
N LEU A 59 -9.17 14.04 -7.51
CA LEU A 59 -7.89 13.64 -6.94
C LEU A 59 -7.65 12.14 -7.15
N LEU A 60 -8.65 11.29 -6.90
CA LEU A 60 -8.53 9.85 -7.12
C LEU A 60 -8.24 9.51 -8.59
N VAL A 61 -8.94 10.15 -9.53
CA VAL A 61 -8.70 9.97 -10.97
C VAL A 61 -7.25 10.31 -11.34
N GLN A 62 -6.70 11.40 -10.80
CA GLN A 62 -5.31 11.76 -11.04
C GLN A 62 -4.34 10.75 -10.40
N LEU A 63 -4.61 10.27 -9.19
CA LEU A 63 -3.78 9.26 -8.54
C LEU A 63 -3.71 7.98 -9.38
N GLU A 64 -4.83 7.53 -9.96
CA GLU A 64 -4.85 6.40 -10.89
C GLU A 64 -4.12 6.71 -12.20
N GLN A 65 -4.31 7.90 -12.77
CA GLN A 65 -3.65 8.31 -14.01
C GLN A 65 -2.11 8.30 -13.87
N PHE A 66 -1.60 8.71 -12.71
CA PHE A 66 -0.16 8.64 -12.41
C PHE A 66 0.29 7.28 -11.85
N GLY A 67 -0.63 6.33 -11.70
CA GLY A 67 -0.39 4.96 -11.26
C GLY A 67 -0.01 4.84 -9.79
N LEU A 68 -0.37 5.82 -8.95
CA LEU A 68 -0.08 5.81 -7.51
C LEU A 68 -0.99 4.83 -6.77
N VAL A 69 -2.24 4.74 -7.18
CA VAL A 69 -3.21 3.74 -6.74
C VAL A 69 -3.75 3.01 -7.95
N THR A 70 -4.16 1.75 -7.80
CA THR A 70 -4.70 0.99 -8.94
C THR A 70 -5.71 -0.01 -8.47
N ALA A 71 -6.97 0.19 -8.89
CA ALA A 71 -8.01 -0.79 -8.66
C ALA A 71 -7.61 -2.16 -9.22
N ARG A 72 -7.82 -3.22 -8.42
CA ARG A 72 -7.42 -4.57 -8.79
C ARG A 72 -8.17 -5.03 -10.04
N PRO A 73 -7.47 -5.47 -11.11
CA PRO A 73 -8.10 -5.94 -12.34
C PRO A 73 -9.16 -7.01 -12.10
N GLY A 74 -10.24 -6.96 -12.88
CA GLY A 74 -11.37 -7.89 -12.79
C GLY A 74 -12.34 -7.63 -11.62
N THR A 75 -11.91 -6.93 -10.57
CA THR A 75 -12.77 -6.64 -9.42
C THR A 75 -13.10 -5.16 -9.29
N GLY A 76 -12.23 -4.26 -9.73
CA GLY A 76 -12.41 -2.82 -9.55
C GLY A 76 -12.35 -2.35 -8.08
N HIS A 77 -11.87 -3.21 -7.17
CA HIS A 77 -11.71 -2.90 -5.76
C HIS A 77 -10.28 -2.43 -5.47
N PHE A 78 -10.16 -1.54 -4.50
CA PHE A 78 -8.92 -1.07 -3.91
C PHE A 78 -8.65 -1.85 -2.62
N ASP A 79 -7.38 -1.97 -2.25
CA ASP A 79 -6.99 -2.60 -0.99
C ASP A 79 -6.53 -1.58 0.06
N THR A 80 -5.99 -2.10 1.16
CA THR A 80 -5.60 -1.26 2.28
C THR A 80 -4.39 -0.38 1.95
N ASP A 81 -3.49 -0.82 1.08
CA ASP A 81 -2.32 -0.04 0.68
C ASP A 81 -2.76 1.12 -0.21
N ASP A 82 -3.70 0.88 -1.13
CA ASP A 82 -4.34 1.95 -1.92
C ASP A 82 -4.99 3.02 -1.01
N LEU A 83 -5.66 2.59 0.07
CA LEU A 83 -6.27 3.50 1.05
C LEU A 83 -5.22 4.37 1.76
N VAL A 84 -4.10 3.79 2.19
CA VAL A 84 -3.01 4.53 2.82
C VAL A 84 -2.42 5.54 1.85
N ILE A 85 -2.11 5.11 0.62
CA ILE A 85 -1.55 5.98 -0.43
C ILE A 85 -2.50 7.14 -0.73
N ALA A 86 -3.80 6.86 -0.90
CA ALA A 86 -4.79 7.87 -1.20
C ALA A 86 -4.87 8.91 -0.07
N ARG A 87 -4.98 8.47 1.19
CA ARG A 87 -5.04 9.36 2.35
C ARG A 87 -3.79 10.22 2.47
N THR A 88 -2.59 9.64 2.34
CA THR A 88 -1.33 10.38 2.40
C THR A 88 -1.23 11.39 1.26
N ALA A 89 -1.67 11.04 0.05
CA ALA A 89 -1.69 11.99 -1.06
C ALA A 89 -2.65 13.16 -0.82
N ARG A 90 -3.81 12.92 -0.19
CA ARG A 90 -4.71 13.99 0.25
C ARG A 90 -4.02 14.91 1.24
N GLU A 91 -3.40 14.36 2.28
CA GLU A 91 -2.69 15.15 3.30
C GLU A 91 -1.55 15.97 2.69
N LEU A 92 -0.83 15.42 1.71
CA LEU A 92 0.18 16.17 0.96
C LEU A 92 -0.41 17.30 0.12
N ALA A 93 -1.64 17.14 -0.39
CA ALA A 93 -2.33 18.19 -1.14
C ALA A 93 -2.64 19.42 -0.26
N ASP A 94 -2.81 19.26 1.05
CA ASP A 94 -2.96 20.38 2.00
C ASP A 94 -1.70 21.26 2.06
N PHE A 95 -0.55 20.73 1.65
CA PHE A 95 0.72 21.46 1.51
C PHE A 95 1.01 21.91 0.07
N GLY A 96 0.06 21.75 -0.86
CA GLY A 96 0.19 22.15 -2.26
C GLY A 96 0.84 21.11 -3.19
N PHE A 97 0.98 19.85 -2.75
CA PHE A 97 1.44 18.80 -3.64
C PHE A 97 0.29 18.29 -4.53
N GLU A 98 0.54 18.26 -5.83
CA GLU A 98 -0.35 17.61 -6.79
C GLU A 98 0.15 16.18 -7.11
N PRO A 99 -0.74 15.27 -7.53
CA PRO A 99 -0.38 13.91 -7.95
C PRO A 99 0.79 13.82 -8.95
N ARG A 100 0.95 14.82 -9.84
CA ARG A 100 2.07 14.88 -10.77
C ARG A 100 3.44 14.97 -10.07
N HIS A 101 3.51 15.61 -8.90
CA HIS A 101 4.72 15.72 -8.09
C HIS A 101 5.04 14.39 -7.39
N LEU A 102 4.01 13.59 -7.11
CA LEU A 102 4.14 12.29 -6.44
C LEU A 102 4.73 11.21 -7.37
N ARG A 103 4.72 11.42 -8.69
CA ARG A 103 5.31 10.50 -9.68
C ARG A 103 6.79 10.20 -9.41
N ALA A 104 7.54 11.16 -8.87
CA ALA A 104 8.95 10.96 -8.52
C ALA A 104 9.10 9.91 -7.40
N PHE A 105 8.22 9.95 -6.39
CA PHE A 105 8.19 8.96 -5.30
C PHE A 105 7.83 7.58 -5.83
N LYS A 106 6.81 7.47 -6.70
CA LYS A 106 6.47 6.22 -7.37
C LYS A 106 7.66 5.63 -8.14
N THR A 107 8.35 6.47 -8.91
CA THR A 107 9.51 6.04 -9.71
C THR A 107 10.65 5.53 -8.83
N ALA A 108 10.88 6.17 -7.67
CA ALA A 108 11.86 5.70 -6.71
C ALA A 108 11.46 4.34 -6.12
N ALA A 109 10.20 4.18 -5.70
CA ALA A 109 9.68 2.92 -5.19
C ALA A 109 9.78 1.78 -6.21
N ASP A 110 9.40 2.01 -7.47
CA ASP A 110 9.51 1.01 -8.55
C ASP A 110 10.96 0.53 -8.73
N ARG A 111 11.94 1.44 -8.61
CA ARG A 111 13.37 1.10 -8.69
C ARG A 111 13.82 0.28 -7.50
N GLU A 112 13.40 0.65 -6.29
CA GLU A 112 13.68 -0.11 -5.07
C GLU A 112 13.14 -1.54 -5.17
N VAL A 113 11.88 -1.69 -5.60
CA VAL A 113 11.26 -3.01 -5.85
C VAL A 113 12.09 -3.83 -6.84
N GLY A 114 12.52 -3.23 -7.95
CA GLY A 114 13.36 -3.91 -8.95
C GLY A 114 14.70 -4.41 -8.37
N LEU A 115 15.35 -3.60 -7.53
CA LEU A 115 16.59 -3.98 -6.85
C LEU A 115 16.37 -5.14 -5.87
N VAL A 116 15.30 -5.07 -5.05
CA VAL A 116 14.96 -6.16 -4.12
C VAL A 116 14.70 -7.47 -4.88
N GLN A 117 13.91 -7.40 -5.96
CA GLN A 117 13.63 -8.57 -6.79
C GLN A 117 14.89 -9.18 -7.40
N GLN A 118 15.83 -8.35 -7.87
CA GLN A 118 17.09 -8.83 -8.41
C GLN A 118 17.93 -9.58 -7.36
N VAL A 119 17.97 -9.07 -6.12
CA VAL A 119 18.72 -9.67 -5.01
C VAL A 119 18.07 -10.97 -4.53
N VAL A 120 16.74 -11.02 -4.45
CA VAL A 120 16.01 -12.17 -3.89
C VAL A 120 15.79 -13.29 -4.92
N ALA A 121 15.75 -12.98 -6.22
CA ALA A 121 15.44 -13.97 -7.26
C ALA A 121 16.29 -15.26 -7.21
N PRO A 122 17.60 -15.24 -6.88
CA PRO A 122 18.37 -16.48 -6.69
C PRO A 122 17.89 -17.33 -5.51
N LEU A 123 17.48 -16.72 -4.39
CA LEU A 123 16.99 -17.42 -3.20
C LEU A 123 15.71 -18.19 -3.50
N ALA A 124 14.79 -17.56 -4.23
CA ALA A 124 13.51 -18.15 -4.62
C ALA A 124 13.64 -19.34 -5.59
N ARG A 125 14.77 -19.44 -6.33
CA ARG A 125 15.05 -20.56 -7.26
C ARG A 125 15.69 -21.78 -6.59
N GLY A 126 15.98 -21.71 -5.28
CA GLY A 126 16.45 -22.86 -4.51
C GLY A 126 15.49 -24.05 -4.63
N ARG A 127 16.03 -25.28 -4.65
CA ARG A 127 15.24 -26.51 -4.81
C ARG A 127 14.75 -27.11 -3.49
N ASP A 128 15.21 -26.58 -2.36
CA ASP A 128 14.80 -27.00 -1.02
C ASP A 128 13.43 -26.42 -0.64
N ALA A 129 12.72 -27.12 0.26
CA ALA A 129 11.39 -26.71 0.73
C ALA A 129 11.37 -25.33 1.43
N GLY A 130 12.52 -24.83 1.89
CA GLY A 130 12.66 -23.54 2.56
C GLY A 130 12.98 -22.35 1.64
N ALA A 131 13.23 -22.58 0.34
CA ALA A 131 13.69 -21.54 -0.58
C ALA A 131 12.75 -20.33 -0.67
N ARG A 132 11.44 -20.59 -0.71
CA ARG A 132 10.42 -19.54 -0.79
C ARG A 132 10.31 -18.74 0.51
N GLY A 133 10.32 -19.41 1.65
CA GLY A 133 10.29 -18.74 2.96
C GLY A 133 11.50 -17.82 3.16
N ARG A 134 12.71 -18.29 2.82
CA ARG A 134 13.93 -17.47 2.87
C ARG A 134 13.88 -16.28 1.92
N ALA A 135 13.26 -16.45 0.75
CA ALA A 135 13.07 -15.35 -0.19
C ALA A 135 12.11 -14.28 0.37
N ASP A 136 10.97 -14.71 0.92
CA ASP A 136 9.97 -13.79 1.50
C ASP A 136 10.52 -13.06 2.74
N GLU A 137 11.28 -13.75 3.60
CA GLU A 137 12.00 -13.15 4.72
C GLU A 137 13.01 -12.09 4.26
N ALA A 138 13.82 -12.42 3.25
CA ALA A 138 14.77 -11.49 2.67
C ALA A 138 14.09 -10.26 2.03
N VAL A 139 12.93 -10.42 1.38
CA VAL A 139 12.15 -9.28 0.86
C VAL A 139 11.77 -8.33 1.99
N ASN A 140 11.20 -8.86 3.06
CA ASN A 140 10.72 -8.06 4.19
C ASN A 140 11.87 -7.32 4.88
N GLU A 141 13.00 -8.01 5.08
CA GLU A 141 14.17 -7.41 5.71
C GLU A 141 14.78 -6.30 4.84
N ILE A 142 15.00 -6.57 3.55
CA ILE A 142 15.54 -5.56 2.63
C ILE A 142 14.59 -4.35 2.53
N ALA A 143 13.27 -4.58 2.43
CA ALA A 143 12.30 -3.51 2.36
C ALA A 143 12.34 -2.60 3.61
N SER A 144 12.44 -3.20 4.81
CA SER A 144 12.58 -2.43 6.06
C SER A 144 13.84 -1.57 6.09
N LEU A 145 14.97 -2.12 5.61
CA LEU A 145 16.25 -1.42 5.55
C LEU A 145 16.22 -0.29 4.52
N SER A 146 15.60 -0.50 3.36
CA SER A 146 15.42 0.52 2.32
C SER A 146 14.61 1.71 2.81
N VAL A 147 13.48 1.47 3.48
CA VAL A 147 12.65 2.56 4.06
C VAL A 147 13.42 3.32 5.14
N ARG A 148 14.11 2.62 6.05
CA ARG A 148 14.96 3.24 7.07
C ARG A 148 16.05 4.12 6.43
N LEU A 149 16.72 3.61 5.39
CA LEU A 149 17.75 4.35 4.67
C LEU A 149 17.17 5.61 4.03
N HIS A 150 16.05 5.48 3.31
CA HIS A 150 15.37 6.61 2.66
C HIS A 150 14.98 7.70 3.66
N ALA A 151 14.28 7.32 4.73
CA ALA A 151 13.86 8.26 5.79
C ALA A 151 15.07 8.97 6.42
N THR A 152 16.16 8.24 6.65
CA THR A 152 17.40 8.80 7.20
C THR A 152 18.05 9.77 6.21
N LEU A 153 18.15 9.41 4.94
CA LEU A 153 18.71 10.28 3.89
C LEU A 153 17.91 11.59 3.77
N VAL A 154 16.58 11.51 3.73
CA VAL A 154 15.70 12.70 3.74
C VAL A 154 15.97 13.56 4.97
N LYS A 155 15.97 12.96 6.17
CA LYS A 155 16.25 13.69 7.42
C LYS A 155 17.61 14.41 7.39
N THR A 156 18.66 13.72 6.93
CA THR A 156 19.98 14.31 6.81
C THR A 156 20.06 15.40 5.75
N GLY A 157 19.33 15.24 4.64
CA GLY A 157 19.26 16.24 3.57
C GLY A 157 18.60 17.52 4.05
N LEU A 158 17.47 17.40 4.75
CA LEU A 158 16.76 18.54 5.36
C LEU A 158 17.58 19.24 6.43
N SER A 159 18.36 18.50 7.24
CA SER A 159 19.23 19.13 8.25
C SER A 159 20.42 19.93 7.67
N ARG A 160 20.74 19.70 6.39
CA ARG A 160 21.87 20.32 5.69
C ARG A 160 21.45 21.42 4.72
N ALA A 161 20.15 21.54 4.44
CA ALA A 161 19.55 22.57 3.61
C ALA A 161 19.33 23.84 4.43
#